data_AF-A0A0D5XTR7-F1
#
_entry.id   AF-A0A0D5XTR7-F1
#
_cell.length_a   1.000
_cell.length_b   1.000
_cell.length_c   1.000
_cell.angle_alpha   90.00
_cell.angle_beta   90.00
_cell.angle_gamma   90.00
#
_symmetry.space_group_name_H-M   'P 1'
#
loop_
_entity.id
_entity.type
_entity.pdbx_description
1 polymer ?
#
loop_
_entity_poly.entity_id
_entity_poly.type
_entity_poly.pdbx_seq_one_letter_code
_entity_poly.pdbx_strand_id
1 'polypeptide(L)' 'MEDEEQREERSIYYDLGDAYNEVKGASGAKETAITGAALAGKALFNTSIWAGKLGIEVIKNLPEAMEKQRERMEAEKAKK' A
#
# COMPACT_ATOMS: atom_id res chain seq x y z
N MET A 1 -3.60 -22.21 -6.43
CA MET A 1 -4.54 -21.32 -5.70
C MET A 1 -3.84 -20.04 -5.25
N GLU A 2 -2.55 -20.05 -4.91
CA GLU A 2 -1.77 -18.81 -4.61
C GLU A 2 -1.49 -17.91 -5.84
N ASP A 3 -1.52 -18.46 -7.06
CA ASP A 3 -1.26 -17.70 -8.30
C ASP A 3 -2.43 -16.82 -8.77
N GLU A 4 -3.68 -17.16 -8.41
CA GLU A 4 -4.87 -16.40 -8.79
C GLU A 4 -5.05 -15.16 -7.89
N GLU A 5 -4.81 -15.31 -6.59
CA GLU A 5 -4.90 -14.21 -5.62
C GLU A 5 -3.84 -13.12 -5.90
N GLN A 6 -2.62 -13.52 -6.27
CA GLN A 6 -1.58 -12.57 -6.70
C GLN A 6 -1.88 -11.89 -8.04
N ARG A 7 -2.65 -12.53 -8.94
CA ARG A 7 -3.07 -11.94 -10.21
C ARG A 7 -4.20 -10.93 -10.02
N GLU A 8 -5.19 -11.23 -9.17
CA GLU A 8 -6.24 -10.29 -8.82
C GLU A 8 -5.70 -9.10 -8.04
N GLU A 9 -4.73 -9.31 -7.13
CA GLU A 9 -4.14 -8.22 -6.38
C GLU A 9 -3.37 -7.25 -7.31
N ARG A 10 -2.63 -7.78 -8.29
CA ARG A 10 -2.01 -6.97 -9.35
C ARG A 10 -3.01 -6.22 -10.23
N SER A 11 -4.27 -6.65 -10.31
CA SER A 11 -5.30 -5.96 -11.10
C SER A 11 -5.64 -4.58 -10.56
N ILE A 12 -5.45 -4.32 -9.26
CA ILE A 12 -5.85 -3.07 -8.62
C ILE A 12 -4.69 -2.07 -8.60
N TYR A 13 -3.45 -2.55 -8.62
CA TYR A 13 -2.25 -1.70 -8.67
C TYR A 13 -1.87 -1.37 -10.10
N TYR A 14 -1.51 -0.11 -10.35
CA TYR A 14 -0.93 0.29 -11.63
C TYR A 14 0.53 -0.16 -11.74
N ASP A 15 0.94 -0.57 -12.95
CA ASP A 15 2.35 -0.80 -13.25
C ASP A 15 3.09 0.54 -13.40
N LEU A 16 4.00 0.81 -12.47
CA LEU A 16 4.82 2.03 -12.45
C LEU A 16 6.05 1.91 -13.37
N GLY A 17 6.52 0.70 -13.65
CA GLY A 17 7.65 0.46 -14.55
C GLY A 17 7.28 0.79 -15.99
N ASP A 18 6.13 0.32 -16.44
CA ASP A 18 5.59 0.66 -17.77
C ASP A 18 5.33 2.16 -17.89
N ALA A 19 4.70 2.77 -16.89
CA ALA A 19 4.44 4.21 -16.89
C ALA A 19 5.73 5.05 -16.89
N TYR A 20 6.79 4.60 -16.22
CA TYR A 20 8.09 5.27 -16.25
C TYR A 20 8.77 5.13 -17.61
N ASN A 21 8.68 3.96 -18.25
CA ASN A 21 9.19 3.75 -19.59
C ASN A 21 8.48 4.62 -20.62
N GLU A 22 7.17 4.87 -20.47
CA GLU A 22 6.42 5.84 -21.28
C GLU A 22 6.94 7.27 -21.11
N VAL A 23 7.19 7.72 -19.87
CA VAL A 23 7.78 9.04 -19.59
C VAL A 23 9.16 9.18 -20.24
N LYS A 24 9.98 8.13 -20.15
CA LYS A 24 11.33 8.11 -20.70
C LYS A 24 11.34 8.09 -22.23
N GLY A 25 10.35 7.47 -22.86
CA GLY A 25 10.18 7.41 -24.32
C GLY A 25 9.44 8.61 -24.93
N ALA A 26 8.78 9.44 -24.12
CA ALA A 26 8.02 10.60 -24.59
C ALA A 26 8.94 11.63 -25.26
N SER A 27 8.60 11.99 -26.51
CA SER A 27 9.42 12.87 -27.35
C SER A 27 8.83 14.29 -27.40
N GLY A 28 8.98 15.03 -26.30
CA GLY A 28 8.61 16.45 -26.25
C GLY A 28 8.07 16.88 -24.89
N ALA A 29 8.31 18.14 -24.53
CA ALA A 29 8.01 18.66 -23.18
C ALA A 29 6.53 18.49 -22.76
N LYS A 30 5.59 18.63 -23.70
CA LYS A 30 4.15 18.46 -23.45
C LYS A 30 3.79 17.01 -23.15
N GLU A 31 4.33 16.08 -23.94
CA GLU A 31 4.05 14.64 -23.78
C GLU A 31 4.71 14.13 -22.51
N THR A 32 5.98 14.48 -22.26
CA THR A 32 6.68 14.17 -21.01
C THR A 32 5.90 14.68 -19.79
N ALA A 33 5.33 15.89 -19.84
CA ALA A 33 4.52 16.42 -18.76
C ALA A 33 3.22 15.61 -18.53
N ILE A 34 2.53 15.22 -19.60
CA ILE A 34 1.30 14.41 -19.51
C ILE A 34 1.61 13.01 -18.97
N THR A 35 2.62 12.32 -19.53
CA THR A 35 3.04 10.99 -19.04
C THR A 35 3.61 11.07 -17.62
N GLY A 36 4.30 12.15 -17.28
CA GLY A 36 4.86 12.35 -15.94
C GLY A 36 3.78 12.55 -14.89
N ALA A 37 2.75 13.33 -15.22
CA ALA A 37 1.56 13.48 -14.38
C ALA A 37 0.81 12.14 -14.22
N ALA A 38 0.71 11.35 -15.29
CA ALA A 38 0.11 10.02 -15.24
C ALA A 38 0.90 9.07 -14.31
N LEU A 39 2.24 9.06 -14.41
CA LEU A 39 3.11 8.28 -13.51
C LEU A 39 2.92 8.70 -12.04
N ALA A 40 2.91 10.00 -11.76
CA ALA A 40 2.69 10.51 -10.42
C ALA A 40 1.30 10.13 -9.87
N GLY A 41 0.26 10.23 -10.70
CA GLY A 41 -1.10 9.81 -10.35
C GLY A 41 -1.20 8.32 -10.04
N LYS A 42 -0.60 7.47 -10.89
CA LYS A 42 -0.53 6.01 -10.68
C LYS A 42 0.22 5.66 -9.38
N ALA A 43 1.33 6.34 -9.10
CA ALA A 43 2.11 6.14 -7.88
C ALA A 43 1.32 6.53 -6.63
N LEU A 44 0.63 7.68 -6.66
CA LEU A 44 -0.23 8.12 -5.56
C LEU A 44 -1.38 7.14 -5.31
N PHE A 45 -2.00 6.61 -6.37
CA PHE A 45 -3.07 5.63 -6.25
C PHE A 45 -2.60 4.31 -5.62
N ASN A 46 -1.47 3.76 -6.08
CA ASN A 46 -0.91 2.55 -5.46
C ASN A 46 -0.60 2.75 -3.97
N THR A 47 -0.06 3.93 -3.64
CA THR A 47 0.26 4.30 -2.26
C THR A 47 -1.01 4.40 -1.40
N SER A 48 -2.09 4.97 -1.93
CA SER A 48 -3.35 5.11 -1.19
C SER A 48 -4.03 3.75 -0.95
N ILE A 49 -4.01 2.84 -1.91
CA ILE A 49 -4.49 1.46 -1.71
C ILE A 49 -3.69 0.75 -0.62
N TRP A 50 -2.35 0.87 -0.66
CA TRP A 50 -1.48 0.29 0.36
C TRP A 50 -1.75 0.87 1.75
N ALA A 51 -1.86 2.19 1.87
CA ALA A 51 -2.20 2.86 3.12
C ALA A 51 -3.59 2.45 3.64
N GLY A 52 -4.57 2.26 2.74
CA GLY A 52 -5.90 1.76 3.09
C GLY A 52 -5.86 0.33 3.64
N LYS A 53 -5.12 -0.58 2.99
CA LYS A 53 -4.91 -1.94 3.50
C LYS A 53 -4.27 -1.95 4.89
N LEU A 54 -3.20 -1.17 5.08
CA LEU A 54 -2.55 -1.03 6.39
C LEU A 54 -3.51 -0.47 7.45
N GLY A 55 -4.30 0.55 7.12
CA GLY A 55 -5.27 1.12 8.06
C GLY A 55 -6.31 0.09 8.50
N ILE A 56 -6.84 -0.70 7.57
CA ILE A 56 -7.78 -1.78 7.87
C ILE A 56 -7.13 -2.84 8.76
N GLU A 57 -5.91 -3.25 8.46
CA GLU A 57 -5.17 -4.25 9.24
C GLU A 57 -4.86 -3.75 10.66
N VAL A 58 -4.45 -2.49 10.80
CA VAL A 58 -4.23 -1.85 12.11
C VAL A 58 -5.52 -1.81 12.92
N ILE A 59 -6.66 -1.42 12.33
CA ILE A 59 -7.95 -1.38 13.04
C ILE A 59 -8.39 -2.79 13.47
N LYS A 60 -8.20 -3.80 12.60
CA LYS A 60 -8.54 -5.20 12.91
C LYS A 60 -7.68 -5.76 14.05
N ASN A 61 -6.39 -5.42 14.08
CA ASN A 61 -5.44 -5.93 15.06
C ASN A 61 -5.37 -5.06 16.34
N LEU A 62 -5.98 -3.87 16.34
CA LEU A 62 -6.05 -2.97 17.48
C LEU A 62 -6.63 -3.62 18.75
N PRO A 63 -7.79 -4.32 18.70
CA PRO A 63 -8.33 -4.97 19.89
C PRO A 63 -7.41 -6.07 20.44
N GLU A 64 -6.85 -6.94 19.58
CA GLU A 64 -5.91 -7.98 20.04
C GLU A 64 -4.61 -7.40 20.61
N ALA A 65 -4.11 -6.31 20.03
CA ALA A 65 -2.92 -5.62 20.53
C ALA A 65 -3.17 -4.97 21.90
N MET A 66 -4.37 -4.41 22.11
CA MET A 66 -4.80 -3.81 23.38
C MET A 66 -5.01 -4.88 24.46
N GLU A 67 -5.62 -6.01 24.13
CA GLU A 67 -5.78 -7.14 25.05
C GLU A 67 -4.42 -7.71 25.47
N LYS A 68 -3.51 -7.96 24.52
CA LYS A 68 -2.14 -8.40 24.83
C LYS A 68 -1.38 -7.41 25.70
N GLN A 69 -1.57 -6.10 25.52
CA GLN A 69 -0.96 -5.11 26.42
C GLN A 69 -1.56 -5.16 27.82
N ARG A 70 -2.88 -5.30 27.91
CA ARG A 70 -3.57 -5.39 29.20
C ARG A 70 -3.15 -6.62 29.98
N GLU A 71 -3.08 -7.78 29.33
CA GLU A 71 -2.58 -9.02 29.95
C GLU A 71 -1.12 -8.89 30.42
N ARG A 72 -0.26 -8.23 29.65
CA ARG A 72 1.13 -7.96 30.05
C ARG A 72 1.20 -7.04 31.27
N MET A 73 0.39 -5.99 31.32
CA MET A 73 0.32 -5.09 32.48
C MET A 73 -0.23 -5.79 33.73
N GLU A 74 -1.24 -6.64 33.57
CA GLU A 74 -1.79 -7.43 34.69
C GLU A 74 -0.77 -8.48 35.18
N ALA A 75 -0.06 -9.15 34.28
CA ALA A 75 1.02 -10.08 34.63
C ALA A 75 2.22 -9.39 35.31
N GLU A 76 2.55 -8.15 34.91
CA GLU A 76 3.61 -7.36 35.55
C GLU A 76 3.19 -6.88 36.94
N LYS A 77 1.93 -6.46 37.11
CA LYS A 77 1.36 -6.12 38.42
C LYS A 77 1.27 -7.32 39.37
N ALA A 78 0.99 -8.52 38.85
CA ALA A 78 0.95 -9.74 39.66
C ALA A 78 2.33 -10.24 40.10
N LYS A 79 3.41 -9.76 39.46
CA LYS A 79 4.81 -10.07 39.84
C LYS A 79 5.40 -9.08 40.84
N LYS A 80 4.69 -8.01 41.19
CA LYS A 80 5.16 -6.93 42.08
C LYS A 80 4.44 -6.99 43.42
#